data_AF-A0A9E4R6G7-F1
#
_entry.id   AF-A0A9E4R6G7-F1
#
_cell.length_a   1.000
_cell.length_b   1.000
_cell.length_c   1.000
_cell.angle_alpha   90.00
_cell.angle_beta   90.00
_cell.angle_gamma   90.00
#
_symmetry.space_group_name_H-M   'P 1'
#
loop_
_entity.id
_entity.type
_entity.pdbx_description
1 polymer ?
#
loop_
_entity_poly.entity_id
_entity_poly.type
_entity_poly.pdbx_seq_one_letter_code
_entity_poly.pdbx_strand_id
1 'polypeptide(L)' 'MAPKTMFEKIWNSHIVHEVDGQPTILYVDLHLVHEVTSPQAFDGLRLNNRKV' A
#
# COMPACT_ATOMS: atom_id res chain seq x y z
N MET A 1 24.99 15.02 -3.58
CA MET A 1 23.79 14.43 -2.94
C MET A 1 24.25 13.52 -1.82
N ALA A 2 23.61 13.59 -0.66
CA ALA A 2 23.87 12.64 0.41
C ALA A 2 23.47 11.22 -0.05
N PRO A 3 24.23 10.17 0.33
CA PRO A 3 23.85 8.80 0.01
C PRO A 3 22.50 8.45 0.65
N LYS A 4 21.62 7.83 -0.14
CA LYS A 4 20.32 7.35 0.35
C LYS A 4 20.46 6.00 1.04
N THR A 5 19.74 5.81 2.14
CA THR A 5 19.56 4.54 2.83
C THR A 5 18.80 3.53 1.95
N MET A 6 18.86 2.24 2.30
CA MET A 6 18.05 1.22 1.62
C MET A 6 16.55 1.50 1.76
N PHE A 7 16.11 1.94 2.94
CA PHE A 7 14.72 2.29 3.20
C PHE A 7 14.24 3.40 2.25
N GLU A 8 14.99 4.50 2.13
CA GLU A 8 14.64 5.61 1.24
C GLU A 8 14.59 5.19 -0.22
N LYS A 9 15.47 4.27 -0.65
CA LYS A 9 15.45 3.76 -2.03
C LYS A 9 14.17 2.97 -2.30
N ILE A 10 13.78 2.08 -1.40
CA ILE A 10 12.56 1.28 -1.52
C ILE A 10 11.34 2.17 -1.42
N TRP A 11 11.26 3.05 -0.41
CA TRP A 11 10.13 3.96 -0.26
C TRP A 11 9.89 4.78 -1.53
N ASN A 12 10.94 5.45 -2.03
CA ASN A 12 10.84 6.29 -3.23
C ASN A 12 10.43 5.50 -4.48
N SER A 13 10.78 4.21 -4.59
CA SER A 13 10.38 3.40 -5.75
C SER A 13 8.92 2.96 -5.72
N HIS A 14 8.24 3.05 -4.57
CA HIS A 14 6.84 2.65 -4.41
C HIS A 14 5.87 3.84 -4.36
N ILE A 15 6.36 5.08 -4.46
CA ILE A 15 5.49 6.26 -4.51
C ILE A 15 4.71 6.26 -5.83
N VAL A 16 3.39 6.24 -5.73
CA VAL A 16 2.47 6.41 -6.86
C VAL A 16 2.08 7.88 -7.02
N HIS A 17 1.84 8.56 -5.91
CA HIS A 17 1.42 9.97 -5.92
C HIS A 17 1.73 10.66 -4.59
N GLU A 18 2.12 11.93 -4.67
CA GLU A 18 2.35 12.80 -3.51
C GLU A 18 1.62 14.12 -3.71
N VAL A 19 0.92 14.54 -2.66
CA VAL A 19 0.22 15.83 -2.59
C VAL A 19 0.62 16.49 -1.28
N ASP A 20 0.94 17.79 -1.35
CA ASP A 20 1.31 18.54 -0.16
C ASP A 20 0.19 18.52 0.89
N GLY A 21 0.58 18.32 2.15
CA GLY A 21 -0.36 18.17 3.27
C GLY A 21 -1.18 16.88 3.29
N GLN A 22 -0.95 15.92 2.39
CA GLN A 22 -1.63 14.62 2.39
C GLN A 22 -0.64 13.46 2.55
N PRO A 23 -1.09 12.30 3.03
CA PRO A 23 -0.28 11.10 3.03
C PRO A 23 0.15 10.69 1.62
N THR A 24 1.41 10.27 1.46
CA THR A 24 1.93 9.68 0.23
C THR A 24 1.16 8.40 -0.13
N ILE A 25 0.77 8.28 -1.40
CA ILE A 25 0.16 7.06 -1.93
C ILE A 25 1.27 6.11 -2.36
N LEU A 26 1.29 4.91 -1.78
CA LEU A 26 2.25 3.86 -2.10
C LEU A 26 1.61 2.70 -2.85
N TYR A 27 2.39 2.09 -3.74
CA TYR A 27 2.10 0.79 -4.30
C TYR A 27 2.57 -0.31 -3.34
N VAL A 28 1.78 -1.37 -3.18
CA VAL A 28 2.11 -2.52 -2.34
C VAL A 28 2.03 -3.79 -3.18
N ASP A 29 3.17 -4.42 -3.41
CA ASP A 29 3.31 -5.55 -4.34
C ASP A 29 2.67 -6.84 -3.82
N LEU A 30 2.68 -7.06 -2.50
CA LEU A 30 2.20 -8.29 -1.88
C LEU A 30 1.48 -8.02 -0.56
N HIS A 31 0.27 -8.54 -0.46
CA HIS A 31 -0.50 -8.58 0.78
C HIS A 31 -0.56 -10.02 1.28
N LEU A 32 -0.02 -10.27 2.46
CA LEU A 32 -0.13 -11.55 3.16
C LEU A 32 -1.15 -11.39 4.29
N VAL A 33 -2.20 -12.21 4.28
CA VAL A 33 -3.30 -12.13 5.25
C VAL A 33 -3.48 -13.50 5.91
N HIS A 34 -3.80 -13.50 7.19
CA HIS A 34 -4.07 -14.71 7.97
C HIS A 34 -5.57 -14.89 8.21
N GLU A 35 -6.05 -16.14 8.28
CA GLU A 35 -7.46 -16.50 8.13
C GLU A 35 -8.43 -15.95 9.19
N VAL A 36 -7.95 -15.40 10.30
CA VAL A 36 -8.81 -14.88 11.37
C VAL A 36 -9.41 -13.49 11.04
N THR A 37 -8.77 -12.71 10.17
CA THR A 37 -9.22 -11.34 9.80
C THR A 37 -9.48 -11.18 8.30
N SER A 38 -9.27 -12.23 7.52
CA SER A 38 -9.42 -12.20 6.06
C SER A 38 -10.88 -11.98 5.63
N PRO A 39 -11.89 -12.67 6.19
CA PRO A 39 -13.28 -12.50 5.74
C PRO A 39 -13.76 -11.04 5.79
N GLN A 40 -13.45 -10.33 6.89
CA GLN A 40 -13.83 -8.93 7.09
C GLN A 40 -13.11 -7.99 6.11
N ALA A 41 -11.83 -8.25 5.80
CA ALA A 41 -11.08 -7.45 4.83
C ALA A 41 -11.68 -7.53 3.41
N PHE A 42 -12.19 -8.71 3.03
CA PHE A 42 -12.78 -8.93 1.70
C PHE A 42 -14.23 -8.45 1.58
N ASP A 43 -15.00 -8.37 2.69
CA ASP A 43 -16.38 -7.86 2.66
C ASP A 43 -16.46 -6.43 2.14
N GLY A 44 -15.52 -5.57 2.56
CA GLY A 44 -15.44 -4.19 2.05
C GLY A 44 -15.21 -4.14 0.54
N LEU A 45 -14.45 -5.08 -0.01
CA LEU A 45 -14.20 -5.16 -1.45
C LEU A 45 -15.47 -5.60 -2.20
N ARG A 46 -16.20 -6.60 -1.68
CA ARG A 46 -17.48 -7.06 -2.25
C ARG A 46 -18.53 -5.96 -2.25
N LEU A 47 -18.69 -5.25 -1.13
CA LEU A 47 -19.64 -4.13 -1.02
C LEU A 47 -19.36 -3.01 -2.02
N ASN A 48 -18.08 -2.80 -2.37
CA ASN A 48 -17.66 -1.81 -3.35
C ASN A 48 -17.56 -2.38 -4.79
N ASN A 49 -18.09 -3.60 -5.04
CA ASN A 49 -18.01 -4.29 -6.33
C ASN A 49 -16.58 -4.42 -6.90
N ARG A 50 -15.58 -4.57 -6.02
CA ARG A 50 -14.18 -4.76 -6.40
C ARG A 50 -13.88 -6.25 -6.54
N LYS A 51 -13.32 -6.64 -7.68
CA LYS A 51 -12.88 -8.01 -7.94
C LYS A 51 -11.56 -8.27 -7.25
N VAL A 52 -11.47 -9.40 -6.56
CA VAL A 52 -10.32 -9.93 -5.84
C VAL A 52 -10.28 -11.43 -5.95
#